data_AF-A0A3B0KCH9-F1
#
_entry.id   AF-A0A3B0KCH9-F1
#
_cell.length_a   1.000
_cell.length_b   1.000
_cell.length_c   1.000
_cell.angle_alpha   90.00
_cell.angle_beta   90.00
_cell.angle_gamma   90.00
#
_symmetry.space_group_name_H-M   'P 1'
#
loop_
_entity.id
_entity.type
_entity.pdbx_description
1 polymer ?
#
loop_
_entity_poly.entity_id
_entity_poly.type
_entity_poly.pdbx_seq_one_letter_code
_entity_poly.pdbx_strand_id
1 'polypeptide(L)'
;MSHRKFSAPRHGSMAFYPKKRSARHRGKVKAFPKDDASKPVHLTCFIGYKAGMTHIVREADRPGSKINKKEVVEAVTVLETPPMIVVGAVGYIETPFGLRALVNVWAQHLSEECRRRFYKNWYKSKKKAFTKASKKWTDDLGKKSIENDFRKMLRYCKVIRVIAHSQIRLIKQRQKKAHIMEIQLNGGSIEDKVKWAREHLEKPIQVSNVFGQDEMVDCVGVTKGKGFKGVTSRWHTKKLPRKTHKGLRKVACIGAWHPSRVSTTVARAGQKGYHHRTEINKKIYRIGAGIHTKDGKVIKNNASTEYDLTDKSITPMGGFPHYGEVNNDFVMIKGCCIGSKKRIITLRKSLLKHTKRSALEQIKLKFIDTSSKMGHGRFQTPADKLAFMGPLKKDRLKEEAAAATSAAAAATTA
;
A
#
# COMPACT_ATOMS: atom_id res chain seq x y z
N MET A 1 -42.40 -17.65 22.05
CA MET A 1 -41.12 -18.36 22.28
C MET A 1 -40.43 -17.69 23.47
N SER A 2 -40.16 -18.48 24.52
CA SER A 2 -39.32 -18.08 25.66
C SER A 2 -37.86 -17.86 25.20
N HIS A 3 -36.97 -17.56 26.14
CA HIS A 3 -35.54 -17.40 25.90
C HIS A 3 -34.92 -18.55 25.08
N ARG A 4 -33.79 -18.29 24.42
CA ARG A 4 -33.08 -19.31 23.65
C ARG A 4 -32.61 -20.44 24.57
N LYS A 5 -32.93 -21.69 24.23
CA LYS A 5 -32.50 -22.90 24.98
C LYS A 5 -30.97 -23.00 25.18
N PHE A 6 -30.19 -22.58 24.19
CA PHE A 6 -28.73 -22.58 24.26
C PHE A 6 -28.15 -21.22 23.86
N SER A 7 -27.18 -20.75 24.66
CA SER A 7 -26.42 -19.53 24.37
C SER A 7 -25.49 -19.74 23.18
N ALA A 8 -25.32 -18.71 22.36
CA ALA A 8 -24.29 -18.67 21.33
C ALA A 8 -23.94 -17.20 21.01
N PRO A 9 -22.67 -16.90 20.69
CA PRO A 9 -22.26 -15.57 20.29
C PRO A 9 -22.94 -15.14 18.98
N ARG A 10 -23.06 -13.82 18.78
CA ARG A 10 -23.65 -13.29 17.55
C ARG A 10 -22.74 -13.52 16.35
N HIS A 11 -23.36 -13.65 15.17
CA HIS A 11 -22.62 -13.70 13.91
C HIS A 11 -22.20 -12.31 13.43
N GLY A 12 -20.89 -12.06 13.44
CA GLY A 12 -20.28 -10.85 12.88
C GLY A 12 -20.39 -9.61 13.76
N SER A 13 -19.41 -8.71 13.60
CA SER A 13 -19.36 -7.46 14.37
C SER A 13 -20.24 -6.36 13.74
N MET A 14 -20.98 -5.65 14.60
CA MET A 14 -21.79 -4.48 14.25
C MET A 14 -20.96 -3.19 14.15
N ALA A 15 -19.75 -3.15 14.72
CA ALA A 15 -18.84 -1.99 14.61
C ALA A 15 -18.43 -1.68 13.16
N PHE A 16 -18.59 -2.65 12.26
CA PHE A 16 -18.32 -2.51 10.83
C PHE A 16 -19.58 -2.33 9.98
N TYR A 17 -20.72 -2.04 10.61
CA TYR A 17 -21.93 -1.58 9.95
C TYR A 17 -21.81 -0.06 9.67
N PRO A 18 -22.37 0.47 8.57
CA PRO A 18 -23.02 -0.22 7.45
C PRO A 18 -22.02 -0.98 6.55
N LYS A 19 -22.37 -2.23 6.21
CA LYS A 19 -21.60 -3.08 5.28
C LYS A 19 -21.92 -2.74 3.81
N LYS A 20 -21.53 -1.53 3.39
CA LYS A 20 -21.72 -1.00 2.03
C LYS A 20 -20.40 -0.85 1.27
N ARG A 21 -20.47 -0.66 -0.06
CA ARG A 21 -19.30 -0.32 -0.88
C ARG A 21 -18.64 0.96 -0.36
N SER A 22 -17.31 0.95 -0.28
CA SER A 22 -16.53 2.13 0.04
C SER A 22 -16.77 3.21 -1.01
N ALA A 23 -17.05 4.43 -0.57
CA ALA A 23 -17.24 5.59 -1.46
C ALA A 23 -15.95 5.96 -2.22
N ARG A 24 -14.78 5.63 -1.65
CA ARG A 24 -13.46 5.92 -2.23
C ARG A 24 -12.73 4.61 -2.51
N HIS A 25 -11.94 4.59 -3.57
CA HIS A 25 -11.08 3.45 -3.90
C HIS A 25 -9.81 3.41 -3.05
N ARG A 26 -9.23 4.58 -2.76
CA ARG A 26 -8.07 4.74 -1.87
C ARG A 26 -8.50 4.67 -0.40
N GLY A 27 -7.63 4.09 0.45
CA GLY A 27 -7.77 4.18 1.89
C GLY A 27 -7.62 5.63 2.38
N LYS A 28 -8.69 6.22 2.92
CA LYS A 28 -8.60 7.53 3.60
C LYS A 28 -8.06 7.30 5.01
N VAL A 29 -7.00 8.02 5.38
CA VAL A 29 -6.60 8.14 6.79
C VAL A 29 -7.66 8.98 7.50
N LYS A 30 -8.34 8.37 8.48
CA LYS A 30 -9.39 9.06 9.26
C LYS A 30 -8.84 9.76 10.50
N ALA A 31 -7.71 9.30 11.01
CA ALA A 31 -6.99 9.88 12.13
C ALA A 31 -5.48 9.74 11.85
N PHE A 32 -4.72 10.81 12.03
CA PHE A 32 -3.26 10.78 11.97
C PHE A 32 -2.70 10.55 13.39
N PRO A 33 -1.42 10.13 13.53
CA PRO A 33 -0.77 10.08 14.83
C PRO A 33 -0.86 11.42 15.56
N LYS A 34 -0.92 11.37 16.89
CA LYS A 34 -0.90 12.59 17.71
C LYS A 34 0.42 13.33 17.46
N ASP A 35 0.31 14.65 17.34
CA ASP A 35 1.46 15.51 17.12
C ASP A 35 2.23 15.74 18.42
N ASP A 36 3.55 15.89 18.30
CA ASP A 36 4.50 15.98 19.40
C ASP A 36 5.64 16.90 18.96
N ALA A 37 5.57 18.18 19.37
CA ALA A 37 6.47 19.23 18.90
C ALA A 37 7.94 19.01 19.29
N SER A 38 8.22 18.15 20.27
CA SER A 38 9.59 17.81 20.68
C SER A 38 10.36 16.99 19.65
N LYS A 39 9.65 16.31 18.74
CA LYS A 39 10.24 15.46 17.70
C LYS A 39 10.60 16.27 16.46
N PRO A 40 11.56 15.81 15.64
CA PRO A 40 11.83 16.42 14.34
C PRO A 40 10.59 16.34 13.43
N VAL A 41 10.48 17.30 12.52
CA VAL A 41 9.41 17.34 11.51
C VAL A 41 9.48 16.09 10.63
N HIS A 42 8.38 15.35 10.52
CA HIS A 42 8.31 14.12 9.74
C HIS A 42 6.92 13.87 9.15
N LEU A 43 6.88 13.04 8.11
CA LEU A 43 5.63 12.56 7.50
C LEU A 43 5.04 11.38 8.28
N THR A 44 3.71 11.29 8.23
CA THR A 44 2.96 10.29 9.01
C THR A 44 2.39 9.14 8.19
N CYS A 45 2.40 9.24 6.86
CA CYS A 45 1.89 8.19 5.98
C CYS A 45 2.49 8.23 4.57
N PHE A 46 2.34 7.11 3.86
CA PHE A 46 2.85 6.90 2.50
C PHE A 46 1.87 6.07 1.67
N ILE A 47 2.02 6.09 0.35
CA ILE A 47 1.24 5.27 -0.58
C ILE A 47 2.09 4.13 -1.12
N GLY A 48 1.59 2.89 -0.98
CA GLY A 48 2.14 1.72 -1.66
C GLY A 48 1.10 1.02 -2.53
N TYR A 49 1.56 0.13 -3.40
CA TYR A 49 0.76 -0.69 -4.29
C TYR A 49 1.01 -2.15 -4.02
N LYS A 50 -0.05 -2.89 -3.71
CA LYS A 50 0.06 -4.31 -3.35
C LYS A 50 0.49 -5.13 -4.57
N ALA A 51 1.73 -5.60 -4.57
CA ALA A 51 2.32 -6.40 -5.65
C ALA A 51 1.89 -7.86 -5.55
N GLY A 52 2.17 -8.47 -4.41
CA GLY A 52 1.89 -9.88 -4.17
C GLY A 52 2.28 -10.29 -2.76
N MET A 53 2.35 -11.60 -2.54
CA MET A 53 2.79 -12.19 -1.28
C MET A 53 3.83 -13.26 -1.58
N THR A 54 4.75 -13.44 -0.65
CA THR A 54 5.70 -14.55 -0.62
C THR A 54 5.88 -15.00 0.84
N HIS A 55 6.84 -15.88 1.10
CA HIS A 55 7.26 -16.21 2.47
C HIS A 55 8.75 -15.96 2.63
N ILE A 56 9.15 -15.82 3.89
CA ILE A 56 10.54 -15.65 4.30
C ILE A 56 10.89 -16.70 5.35
N VAL A 57 12.18 -16.94 5.53
CA VAL A 57 12.72 -17.59 6.73
C VAL A 57 13.44 -16.54 7.54
N ARG A 58 13.22 -16.57 8.85
CA ARG A 58 13.99 -15.79 9.82
C ARG A 58 14.16 -16.60 11.10
N GLU A 59 15.12 -16.22 11.90
CA GLU A 59 15.21 -16.69 13.27
C GLU A 59 14.29 -15.86 14.17
N ALA A 60 13.58 -16.52 15.09
CA ALA A 60 12.74 -15.84 16.07
C ALA A 60 13.49 -15.61 17.39
N ASP A 61 13.65 -14.36 17.80
CA ASP A 61 14.20 -14.00 19.11
C ASP A 61 13.05 -13.70 20.08
N ARG A 62 12.64 -14.73 20.82
CA ARG A 62 11.51 -14.69 21.76
C ARG A 62 11.80 -15.56 22.98
N PRO A 63 12.63 -15.09 23.93
CA PRO A 63 12.92 -15.80 25.16
C PRO A 63 11.65 -16.26 25.88
N GLY A 64 11.63 -17.53 26.28
CA GLY A 64 10.46 -18.21 26.86
C GLY A 64 9.51 -18.88 25.86
N SER A 65 9.71 -18.68 24.55
CA SER A 65 8.92 -19.37 23.51
C SER A 65 9.57 -20.67 23.06
N LYS A 66 8.76 -21.67 22.69
CA LYS A 66 9.24 -22.93 22.05
C LYS A 66 9.98 -22.72 20.72
N ILE A 67 9.77 -21.57 20.09
CA ILE A 67 10.39 -21.16 18.83
C ILE A 67 11.57 -20.20 19.02
N ASN A 68 12.00 -19.94 20.26
CA ASN A 68 13.15 -19.08 20.51
C ASN A 68 14.40 -19.64 19.86
N LYS A 69 15.16 -18.80 19.14
CA LYS A 69 16.37 -19.18 18.37
C LYS A 69 16.13 -20.30 17.35
N LYS A 70 14.88 -20.45 16.89
CA LYS A 70 14.52 -21.37 15.81
C LYS A 70 14.12 -20.60 14.57
N GLU A 71 14.35 -21.23 13.44
CA GLU A 71 13.92 -20.71 12.15
C GLU A 71 12.42 -20.89 12.00
N VAL A 72 11.76 -19.81 11.57
CA VAL A 72 10.32 -19.80 11.32
C VAL A 72 10.06 -19.29 9.91
N VAL A 73 9.11 -19.94 9.25
CA VAL A 73 8.59 -19.50 7.95
C VAL A 73 7.40 -18.58 8.20
N GLU A 74 7.50 -17.33 7.74
CA GLU A 74 6.43 -16.36 7.88
C GLU A 74 6.01 -15.82 6.51
N ALA A 75 4.70 -15.76 6.27
CA ALA A 75 4.16 -15.12 5.08
C ALA A 75 4.35 -13.61 5.15
N VAL A 76 4.65 -12.99 4.01
CA VAL A 76 4.84 -11.53 3.87
C VAL A 76 4.09 -11.01 2.65
N THR A 77 3.67 -9.75 2.71
CA THR A 77 3.13 -9.01 1.56
C THR A 77 4.14 -7.99 1.07
N VAL A 78 4.37 -7.93 -0.24
CA VAL A 78 5.22 -6.93 -0.88
C VAL A 78 4.35 -5.78 -1.39
N LEU A 79 4.68 -4.56 -0.96
CA LEU A 79 4.05 -3.32 -1.40
C LEU A 79 5.08 -2.48 -2.15
N GLU A 80 4.92 -2.30 -3.45
CA GLU A 80 5.78 -1.41 -4.23
C GLU A 80 5.43 0.06 -3.90
N THR A 81 6.43 0.85 -3.58
CA THR A 81 6.34 2.20 -3.02
C THR A 81 7.26 3.13 -3.82
N PRO A 82 6.91 3.49 -5.07
CA PRO A 82 7.67 4.51 -5.77
C PRO A 82 7.63 5.83 -4.97
N PRO A 83 8.63 6.71 -5.13
CA PRO A 83 8.64 7.99 -4.45
C PRO A 83 7.35 8.79 -4.68
N MET A 84 6.96 9.55 -3.68
CA MET A 84 5.84 10.49 -3.81
C MET A 84 6.38 11.90 -4.01
N ILE A 85 5.74 12.68 -4.88
CA ILE A 85 6.10 14.08 -5.09
C ILE A 85 5.16 14.94 -4.27
N VAL A 86 5.72 15.83 -3.45
CA VAL A 86 4.94 16.86 -2.75
C VAL A 86 4.60 17.98 -3.71
N VAL A 87 3.32 18.32 -3.84
CA VAL A 87 2.82 19.30 -4.82
C VAL A 87 2.02 20.42 -4.16
N GLY A 88 1.93 20.45 -2.83
CA GLY A 88 1.27 21.54 -2.12
C GLY A 88 1.25 21.33 -0.62
N ALA A 89 0.71 22.32 0.09
CA ALA A 89 0.49 22.34 1.52
C ALA A 89 -0.91 22.88 1.83
N VAL A 90 -1.53 22.39 2.90
CA VAL A 90 -2.83 22.81 3.40
C VAL A 90 -2.68 23.11 4.89
N GLY A 91 -3.07 24.33 5.27
CA GLY A 91 -3.16 24.74 6.67
C GLY A 91 -4.58 24.55 7.19
N TYR A 92 -4.70 23.91 8.35
CA TYR A 92 -5.97 23.73 9.05
C TYR A 92 -6.01 24.57 10.32
N ILE A 93 -7.07 25.36 10.46
CA ILE A 93 -7.42 26.08 11.69
C ILE A 93 -8.34 25.22 12.54
N GLU A 94 -8.13 25.26 13.84
CA GLU A 94 -9.04 24.65 14.82
C GLU A 94 -10.19 25.61 15.11
N THR A 95 -11.42 25.11 14.99
CA THR A 95 -12.64 25.86 15.30
C THR A 95 -13.47 25.03 16.28
N PRO A 96 -14.46 25.62 16.97
CA PRO A 96 -15.35 24.87 17.84
C PRO A 96 -16.08 23.70 17.16
N PHE A 97 -16.27 23.77 15.82
CA PHE A 97 -16.89 22.71 15.01
C PHE A 97 -15.87 21.70 14.45
N GLY A 98 -14.60 21.82 14.81
CA GLY A 98 -13.50 20.96 14.36
C GLY A 98 -12.50 21.66 13.43
N LEU A 99 -11.63 20.87 12.79
CA LEU A 99 -10.60 21.38 11.89
C LEU A 99 -11.17 21.80 10.54
N ARG A 100 -10.97 23.07 10.17
CA ARG A 100 -11.35 23.63 8.87
C ARG A 100 -10.10 23.96 8.05
N ALA A 101 -10.10 23.60 6.76
CA ALA A 101 -9.02 24.02 5.86
C ALA A 101 -9.11 25.54 5.68
N LEU A 102 -8.02 26.25 6.03
CA LEU A 102 -7.96 27.71 5.97
C LEU A 102 -7.37 28.17 4.63
N VAL A 103 -6.21 27.63 4.27
CA VAL A 103 -5.45 28.00 3.07
C VAL A 103 -4.78 26.78 2.46
N ASN A 104 -4.59 26.82 1.14
CA ASN A 104 -3.87 25.81 0.39
C ASN A 104 -2.89 26.45 -0.60
N VAL A 105 -1.62 26.08 -0.51
CA VAL A 105 -0.59 26.49 -1.45
C VAL A 105 -0.25 25.30 -2.34
N TRP A 106 -0.14 25.53 -3.65
CA TRP A 106 0.26 24.51 -4.62
C TRP A 106 1.61 24.88 -5.21
N ALA A 107 2.40 23.86 -5.54
CA ALA A 107 3.66 23.98 -6.25
C ALA A 107 3.50 24.66 -7.62
N GLN A 108 4.61 25.16 -8.17
CA GLN A 108 4.65 25.80 -9.49
C GLN A 108 4.48 24.76 -10.60
N HIS A 109 5.25 23.68 -10.54
CA HIS A 109 5.30 22.63 -11.54
C HIS A 109 4.58 21.38 -11.04
N LEU A 110 3.43 21.07 -11.66
CA LEU A 110 2.70 19.83 -11.42
C LEU A 110 2.89 18.86 -12.58
N SER A 111 3.31 17.64 -12.26
CA SER A 111 3.45 16.54 -13.21
C SER A 111 2.14 16.23 -13.96
N GLU A 112 2.24 15.74 -15.20
CA GLU A 112 1.07 15.40 -16.02
C GLU A 112 0.18 14.35 -15.33
N GLU A 113 0.78 13.35 -14.68
CA GLU A 113 0.05 12.30 -13.96
C GLU A 113 -0.74 12.84 -12.76
N CYS A 114 -0.22 13.88 -12.08
CA CYS A 114 -0.95 14.62 -11.04
C CYS A 114 -2.10 15.41 -11.65
N ARG A 115 -1.85 16.17 -12.73
CA ARG A 115 -2.87 16.96 -13.43
C ARG A 115 -4.00 16.08 -13.98
N ARG A 116 -3.69 14.86 -14.43
CA ARG A 116 -4.69 13.84 -14.81
C ARG A 116 -5.66 13.54 -13.68
N ARG A 117 -5.30 13.70 -12.39
CA ARG A 117 -6.20 13.49 -11.24
C ARG A 117 -7.48 14.33 -11.34
N PHE A 118 -7.35 15.55 -11.85
CA PHE A 118 -8.40 16.57 -11.95
C PHE A 118 -9.31 16.41 -13.18
N TYR A 119 -9.00 15.49 -14.08
CA TYR A 119 -9.84 15.21 -15.26
C TYR A 119 -10.51 13.84 -15.17
N LYS A 120 -11.74 13.75 -15.70
CA LYS A 120 -12.39 12.47 -15.97
C LYS A 120 -11.89 11.89 -17.30
N ASN A 121 -11.90 12.70 -18.35
CA ASN A 121 -11.35 12.36 -19.66
C ASN A 121 -10.18 13.30 -19.99
N TRP A 122 -8.95 12.80 -19.85
CA TRP A 122 -7.74 13.58 -20.14
C TRP A 122 -7.58 13.90 -21.63
N TYR A 123 -7.86 12.92 -22.49
CA TYR A 123 -7.57 13.00 -23.92
C TYR A 123 -8.47 13.99 -24.66
N LYS A 124 -9.73 14.11 -24.25
CA LYS A 124 -10.68 15.10 -24.79
C LYS A 124 -10.62 16.47 -24.09
N SER A 125 -9.73 16.66 -23.11
CA SER A 125 -9.64 17.92 -22.37
C SER A 125 -8.60 18.87 -22.96
N LYS A 126 -8.79 20.18 -22.78
CA LYS A 126 -7.80 21.21 -23.11
C LYS A 126 -6.58 21.23 -22.17
N LYS A 127 -6.54 20.35 -21.14
CA LYS A 127 -5.43 20.21 -20.19
C LYS A 127 -4.98 21.56 -19.58
N LYS A 128 -5.93 22.38 -19.11
CA LYS A 128 -5.69 23.72 -18.51
C LYS A 128 -5.64 23.74 -16.96
N ALA A 129 -5.74 22.60 -16.28
CA ALA A 129 -5.66 22.56 -14.82
C ALA A 129 -4.31 23.12 -14.35
N PHE A 130 -4.36 23.96 -13.32
CA PHE A 130 -3.22 24.65 -12.69
C PHE A 130 -2.48 25.69 -13.54
N THR A 131 -2.86 25.96 -14.80
CA THR A 131 -2.11 26.94 -15.62
C THR A 131 -2.10 28.35 -15.02
N LYS A 132 -3.22 28.81 -14.45
CA LYS A 132 -3.28 30.12 -13.76
C LYS A 132 -2.54 30.09 -12.42
N ALA A 133 -2.62 28.98 -11.68
CA ALA A 133 -1.95 28.83 -10.39
C ALA A 133 -0.42 28.81 -10.55
N SER A 134 0.11 28.08 -11.54
CA SER A 134 1.53 28.06 -11.86
C SER A 134 2.06 29.43 -12.28
N LYS A 135 1.27 30.23 -13.02
CA LYS A 135 1.64 31.62 -13.38
C LYS A 135 1.77 32.55 -12.18
N LYS A 136 1.10 32.27 -11.05
CA LYS A 136 1.26 33.08 -9.83
C LYS A 136 2.66 32.99 -9.24
N TRP A 137 3.40 31.91 -9.50
CA TRP A 137 4.77 31.77 -9.02
C TRP A 137 5.77 32.62 -9.81
N THR A 138 5.42 33.00 -11.04
CA THR A 138 6.28 33.85 -11.89
C THR A 138 5.98 35.34 -11.70
N ASP A 139 4.71 35.69 -11.48
CA ASP A 139 4.24 37.06 -11.27
C ASP A 139 4.51 37.57 -9.84
N ASP A 140 4.91 38.84 -9.70
CA ASP A 140 5.32 39.39 -8.40
C ASP A 140 4.14 39.61 -7.44
N LEU A 141 2.97 40.00 -7.96
CA LEU A 141 1.74 40.04 -7.16
C LEU A 141 1.32 38.63 -6.74
N GLY A 142 1.47 37.65 -7.64
CA GLY A 142 1.25 36.24 -7.36
C GLY A 142 2.15 35.69 -6.24
N LYS A 143 3.45 35.98 -6.28
CA LYS A 143 4.42 35.59 -5.21
C LYS A 143 4.03 36.21 -3.88
N LYS A 144 3.68 37.50 -3.84
CA LYS A 144 3.19 38.18 -2.63
C LYS A 144 1.93 37.51 -2.07
N SER A 145 1.00 37.10 -2.95
CA SER A 145 -0.20 36.35 -2.53
C SER A 145 0.15 34.98 -1.94
N ILE A 146 1.10 34.25 -2.51
CA ILE A 146 1.54 32.94 -1.99
C ILE A 146 2.22 33.10 -0.63
N GLU A 147 3.08 34.11 -0.49
CA GLU A 147 3.75 34.42 0.78
C GLU A 147 2.73 34.86 1.85
N ASN A 148 1.68 35.59 1.48
CA ASN A 148 0.56 35.89 2.38
C ASN A 148 -0.15 34.62 2.86
N ASP A 149 -0.33 33.62 1.99
CA ASP A 149 -0.96 32.36 2.37
C ASP A 149 -0.07 31.53 3.31
N PHE A 150 1.25 31.51 3.10
CA PHE A 150 2.19 30.94 4.08
C PHE A 150 2.15 31.68 5.42
N ARG A 151 2.11 33.02 5.41
CA ARG A 151 1.94 33.82 6.64
C ARG A 151 0.64 33.50 7.38
N LYS A 152 -0.47 33.26 6.66
CA LYS A 152 -1.73 32.78 7.28
C LYS A 152 -1.59 31.38 7.87
N MET A 153 -0.81 30.49 7.24
CA MET A 153 -0.51 29.17 7.82
C MET A 153 0.20 29.32 9.17
N LEU A 154 1.23 30.17 9.23
CA LEU A 154 1.99 30.43 10.45
C LEU A 154 1.11 31.04 11.56
N ARG A 155 0.31 32.05 11.22
CA ARG A 155 -0.46 32.81 12.20
C ARG A 155 -1.66 32.05 12.77
N TYR A 156 -2.37 31.29 11.95
CA TYR A 156 -3.70 30.77 12.30
C TYR A 156 -3.81 29.25 12.32
N CYS A 157 -2.94 28.52 11.63
CA CYS A 157 -3.14 27.08 11.48
C CYS A 157 -2.52 26.30 12.64
N LYS A 158 -3.27 25.33 13.15
CA LYS A 158 -2.82 24.40 14.19
C LYS A 158 -2.25 23.11 13.60
N VAL A 159 -2.68 22.75 12.38
CA VAL A 159 -2.22 21.52 11.71
C VAL A 159 -1.82 21.84 10.27
N ILE A 160 -0.63 21.42 9.89
CA ILE A 160 -0.11 21.53 8.52
C ILE A 160 -0.12 20.14 7.88
N ARG A 161 -0.65 20.05 6.66
CA ARG A 161 -0.59 18.85 5.84
C ARG A 161 0.03 19.15 4.50
N VAL A 162 0.84 18.24 3.98
CA VAL A 162 1.32 18.32 2.60
C VAL A 162 0.42 17.50 1.68
N ILE A 163 0.23 17.98 0.45
CA ILE A 163 -0.44 17.26 -0.62
C ILE A 163 0.65 16.55 -1.42
N ALA A 164 0.63 15.23 -1.40
CA ALA A 164 1.55 14.40 -2.17
C ALA A 164 0.80 13.54 -3.18
N HIS A 165 1.47 13.22 -4.29
CA HIS A 165 0.96 12.24 -5.24
C HIS A 165 1.96 11.11 -5.48
N SER A 166 1.43 9.91 -5.72
CA SER A 166 2.25 8.77 -6.16
C SER A 166 2.73 8.97 -7.60
N GLN A 167 3.91 8.45 -7.95
CA GLN A 167 4.36 8.37 -9.33
C GLN A 167 3.89 7.08 -10.00
N ILE A 168 2.74 7.13 -10.68
CA ILE A 168 2.13 5.90 -11.24
C ILE A 168 2.84 5.45 -12.52
N ARG A 169 3.53 6.34 -13.25
CA ARG A 169 4.31 5.96 -14.44
C ARG A 169 5.45 5.00 -14.13
N LEU A 170 6.04 5.11 -12.93
CA LEU A 170 7.09 4.21 -12.47
C LEU A 170 6.57 2.80 -12.20
N ILE A 171 5.26 2.68 -11.97
CA ILE A 171 4.59 1.39 -11.84
C ILE A 171 4.08 1.00 -13.22
N LYS A 172 4.54 -0.13 -13.76
CA LYS A 172 4.18 -0.63 -15.10
C LYS A 172 2.72 -1.15 -15.18
N GLN A 173 1.76 -0.32 -14.81
CA GLN A 173 0.31 -0.61 -14.82
C GLN A 173 -0.42 0.23 -15.86
N ARG A 174 -1.62 -0.23 -16.26
CA ARG A 174 -2.48 0.48 -17.22
C ARG A 174 -2.87 1.90 -16.79
N GLN A 175 -2.96 2.16 -15.49
CA GLN A 175 -3.41 3.45 -14.96
C GLN A 175 -2.31 4.50 -15.10
N LYS A 176 -2.63 5.64 -15.75
CA LYS A 176 -1.72 6.80 -15.89
C LYS A 176 -2.04 7.97 -14.93
N LYS A 177 -3.06 7.79 -14.08
CA LYS A 177 -3.61 8.83 -13.20
C LYS A 177 -3.04 8.67 -11.78
N ALA A 178 -2.21 9.61 -11.33
CA ALA A 178 -1.60 9.56 -10.00
C ALA A 178 -2.64 9.58 -8.87
N HIS A 179 -2.36 8.93 -7.75
CA HIS A 179 -3.20 9.03 -6.55
C HIS A 179 -2.71 10.18 -5.68
N ILE A 180 -3.62 11.10 -5.32
CA ILE A 180 -3.32 12.26 -4.47
C ILE A 180 -3.81 12.01 -3.05
N MET A 181 -3.01 12.42 -2.07
CA MET A 181 -3.40 12.45 -0.67
C MET A 181 -2.78 13.59 0.10
N GLU A 182 -3.47 14.02 1.15
CA GLU A 182 -2.87 14.81 2.22
C GLU A 182 -2.15 13.88 3.20
N ILE A 183 -1.00 14.32 3.68
CA ILE A 183 -0.17 13.70 4.71
C ILE A 183 0.07 14.74 5.78
N GLN A 184 -0.21 14.41 7.03
CA GLN A 184 0.03 15.33 8.14
C GLN A 184 1.52 15.38 8.47
N LEU A 185 2.05 16.59 8.65
CA LEU A 185 3.36 16.82 9.24
C LEU A 185 3.22 16.86 10.76
N ASN A 186 4.01 16.04 11.44
CA ASN A 186 4.12 16.03 12.89
C ASN A 186 5.55 16.35 13.30
N GLY A 187 5.76 16.78 14.55
CA GLY A 187 7.08 17.20 15.04
C GLY A 187 7.39 18.66 14.74
N GLY A 188 8.15 19.31 15.61
CA GLY A 188 8.51 20.73 15.52
C GLY A 188 7.34 21.70 15.72
N SER A 189 7.67 22.98 15.66
CA SER A 189 6.69 24.07 15.67
C SER A 189 5.89 24.13 14.37
N ILE A 190 4.87 24.99 14.31
CA ILE A 190 4.14 25.25 13.05
C ILE A 190 5.06 25.89 12.01
N GLU A 191 5.99 26.73 12.44
CA GLU A 191 6.98 27.37 11.58
C GLU A 191 7.89 26.34 10.93
N ASP A 192 8.44 25.41 11.71
CA ASP A 192 9.28 24.33 11.20
C ASP A 192 8.54 23.47 10.17
N LYS A 193 7.25 23.18 10.41
CA LYS A 193 6.42 22.40 9.48
C LYS A 193 6.15 23.16 8.18
N VAL A 194 5.88 24.46 8.26
CA VAL A 194 5.66 25.30 7.07
C VAL A 194 6.95 25.44 6.27
N LYS A 195 8.08 25.66 6.93
CA LYS A 195 9.42 25.70 6.32
C LYS A 195 9.73 24.38 5.62
N TRP A 196 9.57 23.26 6.33
CA TRP A 196 9.74 21.93 5.76
C TRP A 196 8.85 21.71 4.52
N ALA A 197 7.58 22.10 4.61
CA ALA A 197 6.63 21.95 3.50
C ALA A 197 7.06 22.77 2.27
N ARG A 198 7.56 24.00 2.46
CA ARG A 198 8.07 24.87 1.39
C ARG A 198 9.31 24.28 0.73
N GLU A 199 10.27 23.81 1.54
CA GLU A 199 11.52 23.22 1.06
C GLU A 199 11.31 21.93 0.28
N HIS A 200 10.26 21.17 0.59
CA HIS A 200 9.97 19.88 -0.03
C HIS A 200 8.97 19.97 -1.18
N LEU A 201 8.45 21.16 -1.53
CA LEU A 201 7.63 21.32 -2.74
C LEU A 201 8.41 20.84 -3.97
N GLU A 202 7.73 20.08 -4.83
CA GLU A 202 8.23 19.49 -6.09
C GLU A 202 9.31 18.42 -5.92
N LYS A 203 9.74 18.14 -4.69
CA LYS A 203 10.76 17.13 -4.41
C LYS A 203 10.12 15.74 -4.22
N PRO A 204 10.81 14.68 -4.68
CA PRO A 204 10.42 13.31 -4.40
C PRO A 204 10.76 12.93 -2.96
N ILE A 205 9.88 12.14 -2.35
CA ILE A 205 10.06 11.59 -1.00
C ILE A 205 10.01 10.08 -1.10
N GLN A 206 11.09 9.43 -0.67
CA GLN A 206 11.22 7.99 -0.59
C GLN A 206 10.53 7.44 0.67
N VAL A 207 10.17 6.16 0.63
CA VAL A 207 9.49 5.49 1.75
C VAL A 207 10.40 5.33 2.97
N SER A 208 11.71 5.17 2.75
CA SER A 208 12.78 5.10 3.77
C SER A 208 12.84 6.35 4.64
N ASN A 209 12.49 7.51 4.10
CA ASN A 209 12.47 8.77 4.85
C ASN A 209 11.21 8.90 5.74
N VAL A 210 10.23 8.00 5.59
CA VAL A 210 8.95 8.05 6.32
C VAL A 210 8.85 6.92 7.35
N PHE A 211 9.26 5.71 6.97
CA PHE A 211 9.19 4.53 7.83
C PHE A 211 10.56 3.94 8.10
N GLY A 212 10.73 3.41 9.31
CA GLY A 212 11.90 2.63 9.68
C GLY A 212 11.73 1.14 9.42
N GLN A 213 12.87 0.45 9.31
CA GLN A 213 12.92 -1.00 9.43
C GLN A 213 12.37 -1.43 10.82
N ASP A 214 11.73 -2.60 10.89
CA ASP A 214 11.14 -3.19 12.11
C ASP A 214 9.99 -2.41 12.78
N GLU A 215 9.62 -1.25 12.23
CA GLU A 215 8.50 -0.42 12.69
C GLU A 215 7.15 -1.13 12.51
N MET A 216 6.24 -0.92 13.45
CA MET A 216 4.83 -1.30 13.32
C MET A 216 4.04 -0.19 12.62
N VAL A 217 3.41 -0.54 11.51
CA VAL A 217 2.59 0.37 10.71
C VAL A 217 1.15 -0.12 10.57
N ASP A 218 0.28 0.80 10.17
CA ASP A 218 -1.11 0.52 9.87
C ASP A 218 -1.35 0.52 8.35
N CYS A 219 -2.01 -0.51 7.84
CA CYS A 219 -2.43 -0.60 6.45
C CYS A 219 -3.88 -0.16 6.30
N VAL A 220 -4.10 0.96 5.60
CA VAL A 220 -5.42 1.54 5.34
C VAL A 220 -5.78 1.38 3.87
N GLY A 221 -6.98 0.88 3.59
CA GLY A 221 -7.33 0.52 2.22
C GLY A 221 -8.75 0.00 2.07
N VAL A 222 -9.05 -0.49 0.87
CA VAL A 222 -10.36 -1.06 0.53
C VAL A 222 -10.22 -2.56 0.27
N THR A 223 -11.03 -3.36 0.94
CA THR A 223 -10.98 -4.83 0.84
C THR A 223 -11.36 -5.33 -0.56
N LYS A 224 -10.95 -6.55 -0.90
CA LYS A 224 -11.35 -7.20 -2.17
C LYS A 224 -12.88 -7.30 -2.23
N GLY A 225 -13.47 -6.82 -3.33
CA GLY A 225 -14.90 -6.92 -3.58
C GLY A 225 -15.32 -8.36 -3.86
N LYS A 226 -16.49 -8.75 -3.34
CA LYS A 226 -17.12 -10.07 -3.59
C LYS A 226 -18.56 -9.95 -4.11
N GLY A 227 -19.04 -8.74 -4.39
CA GLY A 227 -20.39 -8.47 -4.92
C GLY A 227 -21.51 -8.74 -3.90
N PHE A 228 -22.72 -8.94 -4.40
CA PHE A 228 -23.87 -9.34 -3.58
C PHE A 228 -23.72 -10.79 -3.11
N LYS A 229 -23.89 -11.04 -1.80
CA LYS A 229 -23.78 -12.37 -1.21
C LYS A 229 -24.88 -12.61 -0.17
N GLY A 230 -25.35 -13.86 -0.12
CA GLY A 230 -26.27 -14.35 0.90
C GLY A 230 -25.67 -14.38 2.31
N VAL A 231 -26.54 -14.56 3.32
CA VAL A 231 -26.20 -14.50 4.75
C VAL A 231 -25.10 -15.48 5.17
N THR A 232 -25.12 -16.71 4.63
CA THR A 232 -24.10 -17.73 4.93
C THR A 232 -22.70 -17.27 4.53
N SER A 233 -22.54 -16.54 3.42
CA SER A 233 -21.22 -16.02 3.04
C SER A 233 -20.95 -14.66 3.70
N ARG A 234 -21.92 -13.74 3.70
CA ARG A 234 -21.72 -12.36 4.18
C ARG A 234 -21.54 -12.26 5.70
N TRP A 235 -22.21 -13.12 6.44
CA TRP A 235 -22.28 -13.12 7.90
C TRP A 235 -21.82 -14.43 8.55
N HIS A 236 -21.54 -15.48 7.77
CA HIS A 236 -21.08 -16.77 8.29
C HIS A 236 -22.11 -17.45 9.21
N THR A 237 -23.41 -17.29 8.90
CA THR A 237 -24.48 -18.00 9.61
C THR A 237 -24.47 -19.50 9.28
N LYS A 238 -24.87 -20.33 10.24
CA LYS A 238 -25.04 -21.78 10.03
C LYS A 238 -26.03 -22.03 8.88
N LYS A 239 -25.75 -23.04 8.04
CA LYS A 239 -26.71 -23.53 7.03
C LYS A 239 -27.85 -24.27 7.75
N LEU A 240 -29.06 -24.17 7.21
CA LEU A 240 -30.20 -24.95 7.70
C LEU A 240 -30.07 -26.43 7.29
N PRO A 241 -30.83 -27.35 7.93
CA PRO A 241 -30.84 -28.77 7.57
C PRO A 241 -31.10 -29.03 6.08
N ARG A 242 -30.62 -30.17 5.57
CA ARG A 242 -30.70 -30.53 4.15
C ARG A 242 -32.15 -30.52 3.63
N LYS A 243 -33.10 -31.03 4.43
CA LYS A 243 -34.52 -31.15 4.08
C LYS A 243 -35.33 -29.87 4.30
N THR A 244 -34.69 -28.71 4.50
CA THR A 244 -35.41 -27.45 4.68
C THR A 244 -36.07 -26.99 3.38
N HIS A 245 -37.39 -26.83 3.42
CA HIS A 245 -38.16 -26.31 2.30
C HIS A 245 -37.81 -24.84 1.97
N LYS A 246 -37.87 -24.50 0.67
CA LYS A 246 -37.56 -23.15 0.13
C LYS A 246 -36.16 -22.63 0.51
N GLY A 247 -35.17 -23.52 0.50
CA GLY A 247 -33.74 -23.17 0.55
C GLY A 247 -33.11 -23.16 1.94
N LEU A 248 -31.83 -23.56 1.98
CA LEU A 248 -31.08 -23.83 3.21
C LEU A 248 -30.06 -22.75 3.60
N ARG A 249 -29.75 -21.80 2.71
CA ARG A 249 -28.72 -20.76 2.91
C ARG A 249 -29.32 -19.43 3.36
N LYS A 250 -30.20 -19.49 4.36
CA LYS A 250 -30.96 -18.36 4.92
C LYS A 250 -30.88 -18.34 6.45
N VAL A 251 -31.27 -17.22 7.05
CA VAL A 251 -31.56 -17.16 8.49
C VAL A 251 -33.02 -17.59 8.66
N ALA A 252 -33.30 -18.51 9.59
CA ALA A 252 -34.65 -19.05 9.77
C ALA A 252 -35.61 -18.00 10.36
N CYS A 253 -35.26 -17.41 11.51
CA CYS A 253 -36.05 -16.38 12.18
C CYS A 253 -35.32 -15.03 12.13
N ILE A 254 -35.98 -13.97 11.65
CA ILE A 254 -35.40 -12.63 11.47
C ILE A 254 -35.82 -11.62 12.56
N GLY A 255 -36.54 -12.06 13.58
CA GLY A 255 -37.05 -11.23 14.67
C GLY A 255 -38.21 -11.91 15.39
N ALA A 256 -38.51 -11.46 16.61
CA ALA A 256 -39.75 -11.79 17.30
C ALA A 256 -40.94 -11.03 16.66
N TRP A 257 -42.17 -11.33 17.11
CA TRP A 257 -43.35 -10.56 16.70
C TRP A 257 -43.24 -9.11 17.17
N HIS A 258 -42.99 -8.92 18.47
CA HIS A 258 -42.75 -7.61 19.07
C HIS A 258 -41.26 -7.48 19.42
N PRO A 259 -40.54 -6.44 18.94
CA PRO A 259 -41.01 -5.31 18.12
C PRO A 259 -41.35 -5.68 16.67
N SER A 260 -42.40 -5.09 16.11
CA SER A 260 -42.93 -5.33 14.74
C SER A 260 -42.06 -4.74 13.62
N ARG A 261 -40.75 -4.95 13.70
CA ARG A 261 -39.75 -4.50 12.73
C ARG A 261 -38.53 -5.41 12.75
N VAL A 262 -37.92 -5.60 11.59
CA VAL A 262 -36.64 -6.32 11.49
C VAL A 262 -35.53 -5.45 12.06
N SER A 263 -34.82 -5.96 13.07
CA SER A 263 -33.69 -5.25 13.68
C SER A 263 -32.53 -5.07 12.69
N THR A 264 -31.87 -3.91 12.76
CA THR A 264 -30.65 -3.59 12.00
C THR A 264 -29.49 -4.55 12.30
N THR A 265 -29.55 -5.25 13.42
CA THR A 265 -28.51 -6.18 13.89
C THR A 265 -28.63 -7.59 13.31
N VAL A 266 -29.74 -7.88 12.62
CA VAL A 266 -30.03 -9.19 12.01
C VAL A 266 -29.22 -9.36 10.73
N ALA A 267 -28.65 -10.55 10.55
CA ALA A 267 -27.89 -10.88 9.37
C ALA A 267 -28.78 -10.91 8.12
N ARG A 268 -28.56 -9.96 7.20
CA ARG A 268 -29.24 -9.86 5.89
C ARG A 268 -28.26 -10.07 4.73
N ALA A 269 -28.75 -10.60 3.60
CA ALA A 269 -27.98 -10.66 2.36
C ALA A 269 -27.64 -9.25 1.85
N GLY A 270 -26.60 -9.13 1.02
CA GLY A 270 -26.18 -7.84 0.46
C GLY A 270 -24.72 -7.80 0.06
N GLN A 271 -24.18 -6.60 -0.13
CA GLN A 271 -22.78 -6.39 -0.49
C GLN A 271 -21.81 -7.06 0.50
N LYS A 272 -20.85 -7.83 -0.03
CA LYS A 272 -19.69 -8.36 0.70
C LYS A 272 -18.39 -7.85 0.08
N GLY A 273 -17.52 -7.31 0.92
CA GLY A 273 -16.22 -6.79 0.49
C GLY A 273 -16.32 -5.44 -0.23
N TYR A 274 -15.17 -4.90 -0.64
CA TYR A 274 -15.05 -3.51 -1.09
C TYR A 274 -15.43 -2.51 0.02
N HIS A 275 -15.02 -2.80 1.26
CA HIS A 275 -15.23 -1.93 2.42
C HIS A 275 -13.90 -1.26 2.80
N HIS A 276 -13.94 -0.04 3.32
CA HIS A 276 -12.77 0.61 3.93
C HIS A 276 -12.40 -0.10 5.25
N ARG A 277 -11.11 -0.41 5.43
CA ARG A 277 -10.55 -1.02 6.64
C ARG A 277 -9.18 -0.43 6.95
N THR A 278 -8.86 -0.47 8.24
CA THR A 278 -7.52 -0.20 8.78
C THR A 278 -7.09 -1.46 9.51
N GLU A 279 -6.05 -2.12 9.02
CA GLU A 279 -5.40 -3.22 9.73
C GLU A 279 -4.19 -2.63 10.45
N ILE A 280 -4.21 -2.67 11.78
CA ILE A 280 -3.14 -2.12 12.62
C ILE A 280 -2.04 -3.15 12.88
N ASN A 281 -0.89 -2.68 13.38
CA ASN A 281 0.22 -3.52 13.87
C ASN A 281 0.78 -4.48 12.81
N LYS A 282 0.99 -3.98 11.59
CA LYS A 282 1.73 -4.68 10.55
C LYS A 282 3.20 -4.34 10.68
N LYS A 283 4.01 -5.32 11.05
CA LYS A 283 5.46 -5.12 11.20
C LYS A 283 6.12 -5.05 9.83
N ILE A 284 6.97 -4.05 9.62
CA ILE A 284 7.85 -3.96 8.45
C ILE A 284 9.02 -4.93 8.66
N TYR A 285 9.23 -5.83 7.71
CA TYR A 285 10.32 -6.83 7.71
C TYR A 285 11.47 -6.44 6.79
N ARG A 286 11.21 -5.61 5.78
CA ARG A 286 12.23 -5.05 4.91
C ARG A 286 11.70 -3.78 4.25
N ILE A 287 12.51 -2.72 4.24
CA ILE A 287 12.38 -1.62 3.27
C ILE A 287 13.48 -1.86 2.22
N GLY A 288 13.09 -2.40 1.07
CA GLY A 288 14.03 -2.78 0.02
C GLY A 288 14.15 -1.68 -1.03
N ALA A 289 15.38 -1.39 -1.45
CA ALA A 289 15.64 -0.49 -2.56
C ALA A 289 15.13 -1.10 -3.88
N GLY A 290 14.65 -0.25 -4.77
CA GLY A 290 14.33 -0.61 -6.15
C GLY A 290 15.57 -1.06 -6.93
N ILE A 291 15.34 -1.53 -8.15
CA ILE A 291 16.43 -1.80 -9.10
C ILE A 291 17.04 -0.45 -9.47
N HIS A 292 18.32 -0.27 -9.16
CA HIS A 292 19.04 0.98 -9.40
C HIS A 292 20.43 0.70 -9.95
N THR A 293 21.02 1.70 -10.59
CA THR A 293 22.39 1.62 -11.10
C THR A 293 23.31 2.37 -10.14
N LYS A 294 24.35 1.71 -9.68
CA LYS A 294 25.43 2.32 -8.89
C LYS A 294 26.75 1.93 -9.55
N ASP A 295 27.63 2.90 -9.79
CA ASP A 295 28.95 2.68 -10.40
C ASP A 295 28.89 1.90 -11.73
N GLY A 296 27.89 2.22 -12.57
CA GLY A 296 27.65 1.56 -13.86
C GLY A 296 27.03 0.16 -13.78
N LYS A 297 26.91 -0.43 -12.58
CA LYS A 297 26.34 -1.77 -12.37
C LYS A 297 24.88 -1.68 -11.92
N VAL A 298 24.01 -2.47 -12.56
CA VAL A 298 22.58 -2.54 -12.20
C VAL A 298 22.42 -3.46 -10.99
N ILE A 299 22.17 -2.87 -9.82
CA ILE A 299 21.94 -3.56 -8.57
C ILE A 299 20.49 -4.07 -8.54
N LYS A 300 20.32 -5.39 -8.52
CA LYS A 300 19.01 -6.08 -8.50
C LYS A 300 18.83 -7.02 -7.30
N ASN A 301 19.84 -7.16 -6.46
CA ASN A 301 19.91 -8.09 -5.33
C ASN A 301 19.04 -7.68 -4.11
N ASN A 302 17.87 -7.08 -4.32
CA ASN A 302 17.04 -6.58 -3.21
C ASN A 302 16.31 -7.69 -2.40
N ALA A 303 16.43 -8.96 -2.83
CA ALA A 303 16.00 -10.14 -2.08
C ALA A 303 17.15 -11.03 -1.58
N SER A 304 18.42 -10.61 -1.74
CA SER A 304 19.53 -11.26 -1.03
C SER A 304 19.46 -10.95 0.48
N THR A 305 20.11 -11.79 1.28
CA THR A 305 20.23 -11.60 2.72
C THR A 305 21.68 -11.84 3.15
N GLU A 306 22.01 -11.57 4.41
CA GLU A 306 23.35 -11.86 4.96
C GLU A 306 23.67 -13.37 4.93
N TYR A 307 22.64 -14.23 5.01
CA TYR A 307 22.78 -15.69 5.00
C TYR A 307 22.63 -16.31 3.61
N ASP A 308 21.91 -15.63 2.71
CA ASP A 308 21.63 -16.07 1.36
C ASP A 308 22.16 -15.02 0.38
N LEU A 309 23.39 -15.26 -0.08
CA LEU A 309 24.16 -14.38 -0.95
C LEU A 309 23.73 -14.45 -2.42
N THR A 310 22.72 -15.26 -2.76
CA THR A 310 22.20 -15.38 -4.12
C THR A 310 21.81 -14.01 -4.66
N ASP A 311 22.33 -13.61 -5.83
CA ASP A 311 21.91 -12.38 -6.50
C ASP A 311 20.52 -12.55 -7.10
N LYS A 312 19.51 -12.18 -6.32
CA LYS A 312 18.10 -12.28 -6.70
C LYS A 312 17.30 -11.05 -6.29
N SER A 313 16.33 -10.72 -7.13
CA SER A 313 15.37 -9.65 -6.87
C SER A 313 14.11 -10.18 -6.17
N ILE A 314 13.37 -9.29 -5.51
CA ILE A 314 12.10 -9.61 -4.85
C ILE A 314 11.01 -10.07 -5.82
N THR A 315 11.18 -9.78 -7.12
CA THR A 315 10.28 -10.25 -8.17
C THR A 315 10.48 -11.76 -8.35
N PRO A 316 9.45 -12.60 -8.11
CA PRO A 316 9.59 -14.03 -8.27
C PRO A 316 9.80 -14.43 -9.73
N MET A 317 10.25 -15.66 -9.98
CA MET A 317 10.36 -16.19 -11.35
C MET A 317 9.03 -16.06 -12.11
N GLY A 318 9.05 -15.43 -13.29
CA GLY A 318 7.85 -15.13 -14.08
C GLY A 318 7.02 -13.94 -13.59
N GLY A 319 7.50 -13.20 -12.59
CA GLY A 319 6.84 -12.02 -12.02
C GLY A 319 5.77 -12.35 -10.98
N PHE A 320 5.31 -11.32 -10.26
CA PHE A 320 4.15 -11.47 -9.38
C PHE A 320 2.88 -11.69 -10.23
N PRO A 321 2.11 -12.77 -10.02
CA PRO A 321 0.99 -13.11 -10.91
C PRO A 321 -0.06 -11.99 -10.90
N HIS A 322 -0.47 -11.53 -12.09
CA HIS A 322 -1.35 -10.37 -12.26
C HIS A 322 -0.83 -9.06 -11.65
N TYR A 323 0.47 -8.89 -11.45
CA TYR A 323 1.08 -7.61 -11.11
C TYR A 323 2.18 -7.27 -12.10
N GLY A 324 3.15 -8.18 -12.26
CA GLY A 324 4.37 -7.97 -13.03
C GLY A 324 5.59 -7.91 -12.11
N GLU A 325 6.57 -7.12 -12.52
CA GLU A 325 7.82 -6.88 -11.79
C GLU A 325 7.65 -5.77 -10.74
N VAL A 326 8.45 -5.84 -9.67
CA VAL A 326 8.64 -4.78 -8.68
C VAL A 326 10.03 -4.18 -8.93
N ASN A 327 10.05 -2.97 -9.46
CA ASN A 327 11.31 -2.31 -9.88
C ASN A 327 11.64 -1.09 -9.03
N ASN A 328 10.66 -0.55 -8.31
CA ASN A 328 10.86 0.55 -7.38
C ASN A 328 11.10 0.04 -5.95
N ASP A 329 11.41 0.96 -5.04
CA ASP A 329 11.48 0.66 -3.61
C ASP A 329 10.20 -0.05 -3.16
N PHE A 330 10.33 -0.95 -2.19
CA PHE A 330 9.20 -1.69 -1.66
C PHE A 330 9.26 -1.83 -0.15
N VAL A 331 8.07 -2.00 0.44
CA VAL A 331 7.92 -2.37 1.83
C VAL A 331 7.41 -3.81 1.90
N MET A 332 8.15 -4.65 2.59
CA MET A 332 7.75 -6.00 2.96
C MET A 332 7.10 -5.96 4.34
N ILE A 333 5.82 -6.29 4.41
CA ILE A 333 5.08 -6.32 5.68
C ILE A 333 4.75 -7.75 6.08
N LYS A 334 4.76 -8.01 7.39
CA LYS A 334 4.36 -9.28 7.98
C LYS A 334 2.91 -9.63 7.63
N GLY A 335 2.71 -10.84 7.14
CA GLY A 335 1.40 -11.45 6.92
C GLY A 335 0.66 -10.88 5.72
N CYS A 336 -0.66 -11.03 5.75
CA CYS A 336 -1.54 -10.55 4.70
C CYS A 336 -1.83 -9.05 4.83
N CYS A 337 -2.19 -8.43 3.71
CA CYS A 337 -2.71 -7.07 3.65
C CYS A 337 -4.08 -7.04 2.95
N ILE A 338 -4.93 -6.08 3.33
CA ILE A 338 -6.18 -5.79 2.62
C ILE A 338 -5.99 -5.54 1.12
N GLY A 339 -7.06 -5.78 0.36
CA GLY A 339 -7.13 -5.44 -1.06
C GLY A 339 -6.63 -6.53 -2.01
N SER A 340 -6.97 -6.35 -3.29
CA SER A 340 -6.45 -7.17 -4.39
C SER A 340 -4.99 -6.80 -4.72
N LYS A 341 -4.34 -7.59 -5.57
CA LYS A 341 -3.12 -7.13 -6.26
C LYS A 341 -3.41 -5.85 -7.06
N LYS A 342 -2.38 -5.03 -7.31
CA LYS A 342 -2.46 -3.67 -7.90
C LYS A 342 -3.23 -2.64 -7.07
N ARG A 343 -3.74 -3.01 -5.89
CA ARG A 343 -4.53 -2.09 -5.05
C ARG A 343 -3.60 -1.09 -4.38
N ILE A 344 -4.01 0.18 -4.41
CA ILE A 344 -3.40 1.21 -3.58
C ILE A 344 -3.69 0.96 -2.09
N ILE A 345 -2.64 0.95 -1.28
CA ILE A 345 -2.66 0.84 0.17
C ILE A 345 -2.01 2.09 0.74
N THR A 346 -2.64 2.70 1.73
CA THR A 346 -2.04 3.79 2.48
C THR A 346 -1.42 3.21 3.74
N LEU A 347 -0.10 3.29 3.84
CA LEU A 347 0.66 2.97 5.05
C LEU A 347 0.64 4.19 5.95
N ARG A 348 0.31 4.02 7.22
CA ARG A 348 0.31 5.09 8.23
C ARG A 348 1.16 4.65 9.41
N LYS A 349 1.90 5.58 10.01
CA LYS A 349 2.51 5.34 11.33
C LYS A 349 1.43 4.94 12.34
N SER A 350 1.80 4.10 13.29
CA SER A 350 0.87 3.61 14.30
C SER A 350 0.30 4.75 15.14
N LEU A 351 -0.94 4.59 15.60
CA LEU A 351 -1.54 5.49 16.60
C LEU A 351 -1.21 5.07 18.04
N LEU A 352 -0.62 3.88 18.21
CA LEU A 352 -0.36 3.26 19.50
C LEU A 352 1.12 3.39 19.85
N LYS A 353 1.42 3.63 21.13
CA LYS A 353 2.77 3.43 21.65
C LYS A 353 3.05 1.94 21.72
N HIS A 354 4.11 1.48 21.08
CA HIS A 354 4.51 0.08 21.08
C HIS A 354 5.51 -0.21 22.19
N THR A 355 5.09 -1.02 23.16
CA THR A 355 5.95 -1.48 24.27
C THR A 355 6.11 -3.00 24.31
N LYS A 356 5.33 -3.73 23.51
CA LYS A 356 5.36 -5.20 23.47
C LYS A 356 6.67 -5.67 22.84
N ARG A 357 7.31 -6.69 23.43
CA ARG A 357 8.55 -7.31 22.91
C ARG A 357 8.43 -7.69 21.43
N SER A 358 7.33 -8.30 21.01
CA SER A 358 7.09 -8.65 19.60
C SER A 358 7.04 -7.44 18.66
N ALA A 359 6.64 -6.27 19.17
CA ALA A 359 6.60 -5.04 18.40
C ALA A 359 7.99 -4.40 18.27
N LEU A 360 8.84 -4.52 19.29
CA LEU A 360 10.20 -3.99 19.34
C LEU A 360 11.27 -4.97 18.81
N GLU A 361 10.90 -6.23 18.56
CA GLU A 361 11.78 -7.29 18.03
C GLU A 361 12.48 -6.85 16.74
N GLN A 362 13.81 -6.91 16.67
CA GLN A 362 14.53 -6.63 15.41
C GLN A 362 14.39 -7.82 14.46
N ILE A 363 14.18 -7.55 13.17
CA ILE A 363 13.94 -8.61 12.18
C ILE A 363 15.18 -8.78 11.29
N LYS A 364 15.84 -9.93 11.44
CA LYS A 364 16.90 -10.39 10.54
C LYS A 364 16.37 -11.53 9.67
N LEU A 365 16.35 -11.32 8.35
CA LEU A 365 15.88 -12.32 7.38
C LEU A 365 17.05 -13.24 7.00
N LYS A 366 16.80 -14.55 6.94
CA LYS A 366 17.76 -15.55 6.45
C LYS A 366 17.50 -15.97 5.01
N PHE A 367 16.25 -15.93 4.58
CA PHE A 367 15.88 -16.33 3.22
C PHE A 367 14.59 -15.63 2.78
N ILE A 368 14.52 -15.31 1.49
CA ILE A 368 13.32 -14.80 0.83
C ILE A 368 13.02 -15.70 -0.36
N ASP A 369 11.79 -16.24 -0.40
CA ASP A 369 11.36 -17.12 -1.47
C ASP A 369 11.00 -16.34 -2.75
N THR A 370 11.81 -16.50 -3.79
CA THR A 370 11.65 -15.90 -5.13
C THR A 370 11.21 -16.92 -6.17
N SER A 371 10.83 -18.13 -5.75
CA SER A 371 10.28 -19.15 -6.65
C SER A 371 9.01 -18.70 -7.37
N SER A 372 8.72 -19.30 -8.54
CA SER A 372 7.51 -18.98 -9.30
C SER A 372 6.26 -19.10 -8.44
N LYS A 373 5.42 -18.06 -8.48
CA LYS A 373 4.09 -18.04 -7.85
C LYS A 373 2.97 -18.40 -8.84
N MET A 374 3.34 -18.80 -10.05
CA MET A 374 2.45 -19.39 -11.06
C MET A 374 2.68 -20.91 -11.04
N GLY A 375 1.73 -21.66 -10.49
CA GLY A 375 1.91 -23.08 -10.19
C GLY A 375 2.78 -23.31 -8.95
N HIS A 376 3.53 -24.41 -8.95
CA HIS A 376 4.46 -24.78 -7.88
C HIS A 376 5.91 -24.46 -8.29
N GLY A 377 6.44 -23.32 -7.81
CA GLY A 377 7.82 -22.94 -8.06
C GLY A 377 8.81 -23.86 -7.34
N ARG A 378 9.81 -24.37 -8.07
CA ARG A 378 10.86 -25.27 -7.54
C ARG A 378 12.24 -24.64 -7.43
N PHE A 379 12.50 -23.59 -8.20
CA PHE A 379 13.80 -22.93 -8.32
C PHE A 379 13.69 -21.48 -7.83
N GLN A 380 14.76 -20.93 -7.27
CA GLN A 380 14.77 -19.55 -6.76
C GLN A 380 15.19 -18.57 -7.86
N THR A 381 16.11 -18.98 -8.72
CA THR A 381 16.61 -18.18 -9.84
C THR A 381 16.49 -18.91 -11.18
N PRO A 382 16.52 -18.19 -12.31
CA PRO A 382 16.68 -18.80 -13.63
C PRO A 382 17.97 -19.61 -13.78
N ALA A 383 19.06 -19.19 -13.10
CA ALA A 383 20.34 -19.89 -13.12
C ALA A 383 20.23 -21.27 -12.45
N ASP A 384 19.61 -21.37 -11.27
CA ASP A 384 19.38 -22.65 -10.58
C ASP A 384 18.60 -23.62 -11.47
N LYS A 385 17.58 -23.09 -12.16
CA LYS A 385 16.74 -23.88 -13.08
C LYS A 385 17.53 -24.37 -14.29
N LEU A 386 18.36 -23.51 -14.88
CA LEU A 386 19.19 -23.89 -16.03
C LEU A 386 20.23 -24.93 -15.64
N ALA A 387 20.90 -24.74 -14.50
CA ALA A 387 21.88 -25.68 -13.97
C ALA A 387 21.25 -27.06 -13.68
N PHE A 388 20.03 -27.09 -13.13
CA PHE A 388 19.33 -28.35 -12.87
C PHE A 388 18.81 -29.03 -14.15
N MET A 389 18.25 -28.28 -15.10
CA MET A 389 17.63 -28.86 -16.30
C MET A 389 18.63 -29.20 -17.41
N GLY A 390 19.81 -28.57 -17.41
CA GLY A 390 20.78 -28.68 -18.49
C GLY A 390 20.31 -28.04 -19.81
N PRO A 391 21.07 -28.22 -20.90
CA PRO A 391 20.73 -27.70 -22.22
C PRO A 391 19.48 -28.40 -22.78
N LEU A 392 18.45 -27.62 -23.07
CA LEU A 392 17.21 -28.15 -23.68
C LEU A 392 17.26 -28.00 -25.21
N LYS A 393 16.36 -28.70 -25.91
CA LYS A 393 16.24 -28.64 -27.38
C LYS A 393 16.20 -27.21 -27.92
N LYS A 394 15.42 -26.32 -27.29
CA LYS A 394 15.28 -24.91 -27.69
C LYS A 394 16.57 -24.09 -27.54
N ASP A 395 17.47 -24.52 -26.66
CA ASP A 395 18.72 -23.81 -26.38
C ASP A 395 19.76 -24.22 -27.44
N ARG A 396 19.83 -25.53 -27.77
CA ARG A 396 20.63 -26.04 -28.91
C ARG A 396 20.23 -25.41 -30.24
N LEU A 397 18.93 -25.33 -30.53
CA LEU A 397 18.44 -24.67 -31.75
C LEU A 397 18.82 -23.19 -31.84
N LYS A 398 18.96 -22.50 -30.70
CA LYS A 398 19.43 -21.09 -30.67
C LYS A 398 20.93 -21.00 -30.90
N GLU A 399 21.70 -21.91 -30.34
CA GLU A 399 23.15 -22.00 -30.55
C GLU A 399 23.46 -22.30 -32.02
N GLU A 400 22.75 -23.26 -32.62
CA GLU A 400 22.86 -23.59 -34.05
C GLU A 400 22.49 -22.38 -34.94
N ALA A 401 21.39 -21.68 -34.62
CA ALA A 401 21.00 -20.48 -35.37
C ALA A 401 22.02 -19.33 -35.21
N ALA A 402 22.58 -19.14 -34.01
CA ALA A 402 23.62 -18.15 -33.76
C ALA A 402 24.91 -18.49 -34.51
N ALA A 403 25.32 -19.76 -34.51
CA ALA A 403 26.48 -20.25 -35.24
C ALA A 403 26.32 -20.09 -36.76
N ALA A 404 25.14 -20.41 -37.30
CA ALA A 404 24.81 -20.19 -38.71
C ALA A 404 24.84 -18.70 -39.07
N THR A 405 24.35 -17.82 -38.19
CA THR A 405 24.39 -16.37 -38.40
C THR A 405 25.82 -15.84 -38.39
N SER A 406 26.67 -16.30 -37.47
CA SER A 406 28.08 -15.91 -37.44
C SER A 406 28.86 -16.42 -38.64
N ALA A 407 28.57 -17.64 -39.11
CA ALA A 407 29.20 -18.21 -40.30
C ALA A 407 28.79 -17.45 -41.57
N ALA A 408 27.51 -17.08 -41.70
CA ALA A 408 27.03 -16.28 -42.82
C ALA A 408 27.62 -14.86 -42.81
N ALA A 409 27.75 -14.22 -41.64
CA ALA A 409 28.39 -12.91 -41.51
C ALA A 409 29.88 -12.94 -41.87
N ALA A 410 30.60 -13.99 -41.46
CA ALA A 410 32.00 -14.18 -41.83
C ALA A 410 32.18 -14.40 -43.34
N ALA A 411 31.25 -15.11 -43.99
CA ALA A 411 31.25 -15.36 -45.43
C ALA A 411 30.82 -14.15 -46.29
N THR A 412 30.24 -13.09 -45.70
CA THR A 412 29.93 -11.84 -46.42
C THR A 412 31.02 -10.77 -46.26
N THR A 413 31.93 -10.96 -45.30
CA THR A 413 33.11 -10.10 -45.07
C THR A 413 34.39 -10.62 -45.73
N ALA A 414 34.34 -11.85 -46.27
CA ALA A 414 35.36 -12.42 -47.16
C ALA A 414 34.87 -12.27 -48.60
#